data_AF-A0A1J4ZDR1-F1
#
_entry.id   AF-A0A1J4ZDR1-F1
#
_cell.length_a   1.000
_cell.length_b   1.000
_cell.length_c   1.000
_cell.angle_alpha   90.00
_cell.angle_beta   90.00
_cell.angle_gamma   90.00
#
_symmetry.space_group_name_H-M   'P 1'
#
loop_
_entity.id
_entity.type
_entity.pdbx_description
1 polymer ?
#
loop_
_entity_poly.entity_id
_entity_poly.type
_entity_poly.pdbx_seq_one_letter_code
_entity_poly.pdbx_strand_id
1 'polypeptide(L)'
;MEFNVSIEKKYFFGILGALFVLAGLFAVYAYGTNEPEVFGHSVGELDIKLDCAYAIRNAGEEPVITSGDANAIESIGIGGGFDEKWGLGCVNDYKKTGCYLADPTGSPADSDVISSDDGQGCLTDDEEYNASAGLSVVCCKIVAN
;
A
#
# COMPACT_ATOMS: atom_id res chain seq x y z
N MET A 1 24.48 -33.49 33.05
CA MET A 1 24.08 -33.18 34.43
C MET A 1 22.58 -33.40 34.50
N GLU A 2 22.13 -34.42 35.24
CA GLU A 2 20.71 -34.81 35.29
C GLU A 2 20.06 -34.21 36.53
N PHE A 3 19.06 -33.36 36.36
CA PHE A 3 18.27 -32.82 37.47
C PHE A 3 17.09 -33.76 37.74
N ASN A 4 17.20 -34.54 38.82
CA ASN A 4 16.14 -35.42 39.29
C ASN A 4 15.35 -34.71 40.39
N VAL A 5 14.17 -34.18 40.06
CA VAL A 5 13.29 -33.51 41.03
C VAL A 5 12.35 -34.55 41.63
N SER A 6 12.73 -35.10 42.78
CA SER A 6 11.87 -36.00 43.55
C SER A 6 10.97 -35.18 44.49
N ILE A 7 9.68 -35.04 44.14
CA ILE A 7 8.69 -34.33 44.96
C ILE A 7 7.97 -35.35 45.84
N GLU A 8 8.02 -35.16 47.16
CA GLU A 8 7.25 -35.99 48.09
C GLU A 8 5.74 -35.75 47.88
N LYS A 9 4.94 -36.83 47.83
CA LYS A 9 3.48 -36.78 47.53
C LYS A 9 2.69 -35.76 48.37
N LYS A 10 3.10 -35.48 49.61
CA LYS A 10 2.45 -34.49 50.48
C LYS A 10 2.57 -33.05 49.99
N TYR A 11 3.58 -32.72 49.18
CA TYR A 11 3.80 -31.37 48.66
C TYR A 11 3.28 -31.18 47.24
N PHE A 12 3.00 -32.27 46.51
CA PHE A 12 2.57 -32.23 45.12
C PHE A 12 1.31 -31.36 44.91
N PHE A 13 0.26 -31.59 45.70
CA PHE A 13 -0.98 -30.82 45.57
C PHE A 13 -0.83 -29.36 45.99
N GLY A 14 0.07 -29.05 46.94
CA GLY A 14 0.37 -27.67 47.34
C GLY A 14 1.08 -26.89 46.23
N ILE A 15 2.09 -27.51 45.60
CA ILE A 15 2.81 -26.92 44.46
C ILE A 15 1.88 -26.73 43.26
N LEU A 16 1.05 -27.73 42.96
CA LEU A 16 0.07 -27.64 41.87
C LEU A 16 -0.94 -26.51 42.12
N GLY A 17 -1.46 -26.38 43.34
CA GLY A 17 -2.36 -25.28 43.72
C GLY A 17 -1.70 -23.91 43.56
N ALA A 18 -0.44 -23.76 44.01
CA ALA A 18 0.30 -22.51 43.86
C ALA A 18 0.52 -22.14 42.38
N LEU A 19 0.81 -23.13 41.53
CA LEU A 19 0.92 -22.95 40.08
C LEU A 19 -0.40 -22.47 39.47
N PHE A 20 -1.53 -23.03 39.88
CA PHE A 20 -2.84 -22.58 39.39
C PHE A 20 -3.19 -21.16 39.83
N VAL A 21 -2.84 -20.77 41.06
CA VAL A 21 -3.06 -19.40 41.54
C VAL A 21 -2.18 -18.42 40.75
N LEU A 22 -0.90 -18.74 40.56
CA LEU A 22 0.02 -17.93 39.74
C LEU A 22 -0.49 -17.80 38.30
N ALA A 23 -0.87 -18.90 37.67
CA ALA A 23 -1.42 -18.90 36.31
C ALA A 23 -2.70 -18.05 36.22
N GLY A 24 -3.58 -18.13 37.22
CA GLY A 24 -4.78 -17.31 37.32
C GLY A 24 -4.47 -15.81 37.42
N LEU A 25 -3.49 -15.43 38.24
CA LEU A 25 -3.06 -14.02 38.36
C LEU A 25 -2.51 -13.48 37.04
N PHE A 26 -1.69 -14.25 36.33
CA PHE A 26 -1.19 -13.87 35.00
C PHE A 26 -2.33 -13.79 33.97
N ALA A 27 -3.28 -14.71 34.00
CA ALA A 27 -4.44 -14.69 33.11
C ALA A 27 -5.33 -13.46 33.34
N VAL A 28 -5.56 -13.06 34.60
CA VAL A 28 -6.31 -11.85 34.94
C VAL A 28 -5.53 -10.59 34.57
N TYR A 29 -4.22 -10.55 34.81
CA TYR A 29 -3.38 -9.42 34.40
C TYR A 29 -3.32 -9.23 32.88
N ALA A 30 -3.30 -10.33 32.12
CA ALA A 30 -3.35 -10.32 30.66
C ALA A 30 -4.77 -10.16 30.09
N TYR A 31 -5.81 -10.15 30.94
CA TYR A 31 -7.18 -10.02 30.48
C TYR A 31 -7.43 -8.59 29.98
N GLY A 32 -7.69 -8.45 28.67
CA GLY A 32 -7.87 -7.15 28.02
C GLY A 32 -6.62 -6.61 27.33
N THR A 33 -5.47 -7.29 27.38
CA THR A 33 -4.26 -6.89 26.62
C THR A 33 -4.22 -7.49 25.20
N ASN A 34 -5.38 -7.84 24.62
CA ASN A 34 -5.47 -8.41 23.27
C ASN A 34 -5.16 -7.39 22.16
N GLU A 35 -5.05 -6.12 22.53
CA GLU A 35 -4.77 -5.00 21.65
C GLU A 35 -3.58 -4.21 22.21
N PRO A 36 -2.36 -4.76 22.15
CA PRO A 36 -1.18 -4.02 22.58
C PRO A 36 -1.03 -2.77 21.71
N GLU A 37 -0.73 -1.63 22.34
CA GLU A 37 -0.38 -0.41 21.62
C GLU A 37 0.79 -0.69 20.67
N VAL A 38 0.55 -0.54 19.36
CA VAL A 38 1.60 -0.68 18.35
C VAL A 38 2.11 0.73 18.07
N PHE A 39 3.38 0.98 18.41
CA PHE A 39 4.04 2.30 18.27
C PHE A 39 3.43 3.44 19.10
N GLY A 40 2.92 3.14 20.30
CA GLY A 40 2.41 4.18 21.23
C GLY A 40 1.06 4.77 20.83
N HIS A 41 0.33 4.10 19.95
CA HIS A 41 -1.04 4.44 19.58
C HIS A 41 -1.98 3.31 19.97
N SER A 42 -3.18 3.68 20.44
CA SER A 42 -4.25 2.71 20.68
C SER A 42 -4.83 2.19 19.36
N VAL A 43 -5.37 0.96 19.38
CA VAL A 43 -6.02 0.37 18.19
C VAL A 43 -7.23 1.24 17.84
N GLY A 44 -7.15 1.96 16.71
CA GLY A 44 -8.19 2.88 16.25
C GLY A 44 -7.90 4.38 16.40
N GLU A 45 -6.76 4.77 16.98
CA GLU A 45 -6.37 6.18 17.11
C GLU A 45 -5.90 6.81 15.79
N LEU A 46 -5.41 5.99 14.87
CA LEU A 46 -4.97 6.41 13.54
C LEU A 46 -6.07 6.13 12.51
N ASP A 47 -6.96 7.09 12.29
CA ASP A 47 -7.86 7.11 11.12
C ASP A 47 -7.08 7.61 9.90
N ILE A 48 -6.11 6.79 9.47
CA ILE A 48 -5.35 7.02 8.25
C ILE A 48 -6.15 6.45 7.08
N LYS A 49 -6.62 7.32 6.19
CA LYS A 49 -7.24 6.91 4.95
C LYS A 49 -6.28 7.16 3.79
N LEU A 50 -6.29 6.24 2.83
CA LEU A 50 -5.61 6.43 1.56
C LEU A 50 -6.62 6.96 0.56
N ASP A 51 -6.37 8.16 0.03
CA ASP A 51 -7.13 8.72 -1.07
C ASP A 51 -6.36 8.49 -2.37
N CYS A 52 -7.00 7.86 -3.36
CA CYS A 52 -6.34 7.46 -4.61
C CYS A 52 -7.17 7.88 -5.82
N ALA A 53 -6.45 8.36 -6.84
CA ALA A 53 -6.98 8.60 -8.16
C ALA A 53 -6.39 7.61 -9.17
N TYR A 54 -7.22 7.15 -10.10
CA TYR A 54 -6.83 6.29 -11.21
C TYR A 54 -7.25 6.95 -12.52
N ALA A 55 -6.29 7.04 -13.43
CA ALA A 55 -6.52 7.64 -14.74
C ALA A 55 -5.89 6.81 -15.85
N ILE A 56 -6.50 6.91 -17.03
CA ILE A 56 -6.01 6.32 -18.28
C ILE A 56 -5.92 7.44 -19.31
N ARG A 57 -4.89 7.40 -20.15
CA ARG A 57 -4.73 8.30 -21.30
C ARG A 57 -4.33 7.48 -22.51
N ASN A 58 -5.14 7.52 -23.56
CA ASN A 58 -4.77 6.96 -24.85
C ASN A 58 -3.94 7.98 -25.64
N ALA A 59 -3.16 7.48 -26.60
CA ALA A 59 -2.37 8.31 -27.50
C ALA A 59 -3.23 9.40 -28.18
N GLY A 60 -2.80 10.66 -28.04
CA GLY A 60 -3.47 11.82 -28.66
C GLY A 60 -4.78 12.23 -27.99
N GLU A 61 -5.17 11.57 -26.89
CA GLU A 61 -6.36 11.89 -26.12
C GLU A 61 -6.01 12.59 -24.80
N GLU A 62 -7.01 13.28 -24.25
CA GLU A 62 -6.95 13.82 -22.89
C GLU A 62 -7.08 12.69 -21.85
N PRO A 63 -6.48 12.85 -20.65
CA PRO A 63 -6.64 11.90 -19.57
C PRO A 63 -8.11 11.70 -19.18
N VAL A 64 -8.52 10.44 -19.03
CA VAL A 64 -9.80 10.04 -18.48
C VAL A 64 -9.60 9.59 -17.04
N ILE A 65 -10.25 10.29 -16.11
CA ILE A 65 -10.26 9.92 -14.70
C ILE A 65 -11.32 8.84 -14.49
N THR A 66 -10.88 7.64 -14.14
CA THR A 66 -11.75 6.49 -13.92
C THR A 66 -12.25 6.44 -12.48
N SER A 67 -11.45 6.93 -11.53
CA SER A 67 -11.84 7.08 -10.12
C SER A 67 -10.98 8.10 -9.37
N GLY A 68 -11.50 8.63 -8.27
CA GLY A 68 -10.78 9.53 -7.35
C GLY A 68 -10.79 11.00 -7.75
N ASP A 69 -9.86 11.78 -7.19
CA ASP A 69 -9.72 13.22 -7.44
C ASP A 69 -9.04 13.49 -8.79
N ALA A 70 -9.73 14.17 -9.69
CA ALA A 70 -9.18 14.58 -10.99
C ALA A 70 -7.97 15.52 -10.84
N ASN A 71 -7.89 16.29 -9.74
CA ASN A 71 -6.78 17.18 -9.49
C ASN A 71 -5.51 16.44 -9.06
N ALA A 72 -5.55 15.12 -8.85
CA ALA A 72 -4.36 14.34 -8.53
C ALA A 72 -3.51 14.01 -9.78
N ILE A 73 -4.05 14.23 -10.99
CA ILE A 73 -3.49 13.76 -12.26
C ILE A 73 -3.13 14.94 -13.16
N GLU A 74 -1.97 14.86 -13.81
CA GLU A 74 -1.60 15.75 -14.90
C GLU A 74 -1.23 14.98 -16.17
N SER A 75 -1.39 15.64 -17.31
CA SER A 75 -0.94 15.14 -18.61
C SER A 75 0.51 15.56 -18.83
N ILE A 76 1.37 14.62 -19.24
CA ILE A 76 2.78 14.91 -19.56
C ILE A 76 2.99 14.69 -21.06
N GLY A 77 3.53 15.69 -21.75
CA GLY A 77 3.81 15.60 -23.19
C GLY A 77 2.55 15.44 -24.06
N ILE A 78 2.69 15.70 -25.36
CA ILE A 78 1.59 15.55 -26.32
C ILE A 78 1.67 14.22 -27.09
N GLY A 79 2.86 13.66 -27.25
CA GLY A 79 3.12 12.46 -28.04
C GLY A 79 2.89 12.71 -29.53
N GLY A 80 3.76 12.15 -30.39
CA GLY A 80 3.63 12.29 -31.85
C GLY A 80 4.76 13.04 -32.57
N GLY A 81 5.80 13.49 -31.84
CA GLY A 81 7.10 13.84 -32.41
C GLY A 81 8.11 12.69 -32.28
N PHE A 82 9.13 12.65 -33.14
CA PHE A 82 10.24 11.71 -33.00
C PHE A 82 10.93 11.89 -31.64
N ASP A 83 11.08 10.80 -30.87
CA ASP A 83 11.65 10.74 -29.52
C ASP A 83 10.87 11.53 -28.44
N GLU A 84 9.63 11.95 -28.71
CA GLU A 84 8.82 12.65 -27.71
C GLU A 84 8.14 11.68 -26.73
N LYS A 85 8.54 11.76 -25.47
CA LYS A 85 7.86 11.05 -24.38
C LYS A 85 6.53 11.68 -24.03
N TRP A 86 5.53 10.84 -23.74
CA TRP A 86 4.22 11.27 -23.30
C TRP A 86 3.69 10.37 -22.19
N GLY A 87 2.71 10.85 -21.44
CA GLY A 87 2.01 10.06 -20.44
C GLY A 87 1.26 10.86 -19.38
N LEU A 88 1.37 10.40 -18.12
CA LEU A 88 0.57 10.86 -16.99
C LEU A 88 1.43 11.08 -15.74
N GLY A 89 1.13 12.11 -14.95
CA GLY A 89 1.83 12.44 -13.71
C GLY A 89 0.91 12.56 -12.50
N CYS A 90 1.48 12.36 -11.31
CA CYS A 90 0.84 12.62 -10.03
C CYS A 90 1.22 14.01 -9.51
N VAL A 91 0.22 14.81 -9.13
CA VAL A 91 0.39 16.19 -8.63
C VAL A 91 -0.32 16.40 -7.29
N ASN A 92 -0.24 17.61 -6.72
CA ASN A 92 -0.98 18.00 -5.49
C ASN A 92 -0.73 17.10 -4.27
N ASP A 93 0.54 16.73 -4.09
CA ASP A 93 1.08 15.82 -3.07
C ASP A 93 0.69 14.35 -3.22
N TYR A 94 -0.08 13.99 -4.24
CA TYR A 94 -0.30 12.57 -4.54
C TYR A 94 1.01 11.95 -5.01
N LYS A 95 1.23 10.70 -4.60
CA LYS A 95 2.41 9.92 -4.96
C LYS A 95 2.04 8.82 -5.93
N LYS A 96 2.86 8.65 -6.96
CA LYS A 96 2.72 7.54 -7.88
C LYS A 96 2.88 6.21 -7.16
N THR A 97 1.87 5.36 -7.26
CA THR A 97 1.86 4.00 -6.68
C THR A 97 1.69 2.89 -7.72
N GLY A 98 1.30 3.25 -8.95
CA GLY A 98 1.13 2.30 -10.07
C GLY A 98 1.30 2.99 -11.41
N CYS A 99 1.80 2.25 -12.40
CA CYS A 99 2.23 2.79 -13.69
C CYS A 99 2.28 1.66 -14.73
N TYR A 100 1.39 1.68 -15.73
CA TYR A 100 1.25 0.55 -16.66
C TYR A 100 0.74 1.00 -18.03
N LEU A 101 1.15 0.32 -19.11
CA LEU A 101 0.45 0.38 -20.38
C LEU A 101 -0.89 -0.33 -20.21
N ALA A 102 -1.98 0.37 -20.46
CA ALA A 102 -3.30 -0.21 -20.56
C ALA A 102 -3.44 -0.84 -21.95
N ASP A 103 -3.65 -2.16 -22.00
CA ASP A 103 -4.05 -2.82 -23.23
C ASP A 103 -5.47 -2.38 -23.65
N PRO A 104 -5.98 -2.78 -24.84
CA PRO A 104 -7.33 -2.44 -25.30
C PRO A 104 -8.47 -2.94 -24.39
N THR A 105 -8.16 -3.76 -23.39
CA THR A 105 -9.09 -4.27 -22.38
C THR A 105 -8.94 -3.57 -21.01
N GLY A 106 -7.99 -2.62 -20.89
CA GLY A 106 -7.65 -1.93 -19.64
C GLY A 106 -6.75 -2.74 -18.70
N SER A 107 -6.13 -3.82 -19.17
CA SER A 107 -5.22 -4.65 -18.38
C SER A 107 -3.78 -4.11 -18.43
N PRO A 108 -3.02 -4.17 -17.32
CA PRO A 108 -1.67 -3.63 -17.27
C PRO A 108 -0.65 -4.51 -18.01
N ALA A 109 0.11 -3.90 -18.92
CA ALA A 109 1.34 -4.40 -19.54
C ALA A 109 2.51 -3.47 -19.15
N ASP A 110 3.68 -4.03 -18.84
CA ASP A 110 4.76 -3.31 -18.12
C ASP A 110 6.07 -3.21 -18.93
N SER A 111 6.09 -3.60 -20.21
CA SER A 111 7.36 -3.75 -20.94
C SER A 111 8.06 -2.43 -21.27
N ASP A 112 7.30 -1.36 -21.54
CA ASP A 112 7.86 -0.13 -22.14
C ASP A 112 7.43 1.16 -21.42
N VAL A 113 6.96 1.05 -20.17
CA VAL A 113 6.68 2.22 -19.33
C VAL A 113 7.87 2.56 -18.44
N ILE A 114 8.31 3.82 -18.52
CA ILE A 114 9.35 4.36 -17.66
C ILE A 114 8.79 5.42 -16.71
N SER A 115 9.53 5.67 -15.62
CA SER A 115 9.22 6.78 -14.73
C SER A 115 9.81 8.08 -15.26
N SER A 116 9.15 9.22 -14.99
CA SER A 116 9.78 10.54 -15.10
C SER A 116 10.96 10.69 -14.13
N ASP A 117 11.79 11.70 -14.34
CA ASP A 117 12.99 11.96 -13.55
C ASP A 117 12.72 12.19 -12.05
N ASP A 118 11.56 12.76 -11.71
CA ASP A 118 11.09 12.96 -10.33
C ASP A 118 10.33 11.75 -9.76
N GLY A 119 10.18 10.70 -10.57
CA GLY A 119 9.47 9.47 -10.22
C GLY A 119 7.96 9.60 -10.08
N GLN A 120 7.36 10.77 -10.36
CA GLN A 120 5.91 10.98 -10.22
C GLN A 120 5.11 10.72 -11.50
N GLY A 121 5.79 10.59 -12.63
CA GLY A 121 5.22 10.37 -13.96
C GLY A 121 5.38 8.94 -14.45
N CYS A 122 4.45 8.55 -15.30
CA CYS A 122 4.45 7.40 -16.18
C CYS A 122 4.64 7.92 -17.59
N LEU A 123 5.71 7.49 -18.25
CA LEU A 123 6.06 7.93 -19.59
C LEU A 123 6.28 6.73 -20.49
N THR A 124 5.90 6.88 -21.74
CA THR A 124 6.13 5.95 -22.85
C THR A 124 6.57 6.78 -24.05
N ASP A 125 7.12 6.16 -25.09
CA ASP A 125 7.67 6.89 -26.23
C ASP A 125 6.69 6.96 -27.41
N ASP A 126 7.18 7.38 -28.57
CA ASP A 126 6.39 7.55 -29.77
C ASP A 126 5.99 6.23 -30.43
N GLU A 127 6.64 5.10 -30.12
CA GLU A 127 6.27 3.78 -30.61
C GLU A 127 4.90 3.38 -30.04
N GLU A 128 4.69 3.53 -28.73
CA GLU A 128 3.39 3.29 -28.10
C GLU A 128 2.34 4.32 -28.51
N TYR A 129 2.75 5.57 -28.75
CA TYR A 129 1.86 6.59 -29.28
C TYR A 129 1.29 6.17 -30.64
N ASN A 130 2.17 5.77 -31.56
CA ASN A 130 1.79 5.35 -32.91
C ASN A 130 1.00 4.03 -32.91
N ALA A 131 1.25 3.16 -31.93
CA ALA A 131 0.48 1.95 -31.68
C ALA A 131 -0.90 2.22 -31.06
N SER A 132 -1.24 3.47 -30.74
CA SER A 132 -2.49 3.86 -30.06
C SER A 132 -2.66 3.16 -28.71
N ALA A 133 -1.56 2.94 -27.98
CA ALA A 133 -1.62 2.32 -26.66
C ALA A 133 -2.23 3.28 -25.63
N GLY A 134 -2.86 2.69 -24.61
CA GLY A 134 -3.29 3.42 -23.42
C GLY A 134 -2.19 3.40 -22.37
N LEU A 135 -2.06 4.46 -21.58
CA LEU A 135 -1.21 4.51 -20.41
C LEU A 135 -2.09 4.76 -19.19
N SER A 136 -1.83 4.07 -18.10
CA SER A 136 -2.54 4.22 -16.83
C SER A 136 -1.61 4.57 -15.68
N VAL A 137 -2.11 5.39 -14.75
CA VAL A 137 -1.40 5.78 -13.52
C VAL A 137 -2.32 5.68 -12.31
N VAL A 138 -1.74 5.30 -11.17
CA VAL A 138 -2.39 5.38 -9.86
C VAL A 138 -1.63 6.39 -9.01
N CYS A 139 -2.34 7.39 -8.50
CA CYS A 139 -1.80 8.45 -7.65
C CYS A 139 -2.52 8.41 -6.30
N CYS A 140 -1.78 8.20 -5.20
CA CYS A 140 -2.36 8.10 -3.86
C CYS A 140 -1.76 9.10 -2.88
N LYS A 141 -2.58 9.61 -1.97
CA LYS A 141 -2.21 10.51 -0.87
C LYS A 141 -2.72 9.95 0.44
N ILE A 142 -1.87 10.01 1.46
CA ILE A 142 -2.29 9.72 2.83
C ILE A 142 -3.08 10.94 3.33
N VAL A 143 -4.33 10.72 3.73
CA VAL A 143 -5.17 11.75 4.33
C VAL A 143 -5.51 11.33 5.75
N ALA A 144 -5.26 12.23 6.69
CA ALA A 144 -5.75 12.09 8.06
C ALA A 144 -7.15 12.70 8.13
N ASN A 145 -8.09 12.00 8.75
CA ASN A 145 -9.38 12.57 9.15
C ASN A 145 -9.24 13.49 10.37
#